data_AF-A0A2K6F7Y9-F1
#
_entry.id   AF-A0A2K6F7Y9-F1
#
_cell.length_a   1.000
_cell.length_b   1.000
_cell.length_c   1.000
_cell.angle_alpha   90.00
_cell.angle_beta   90.00
_cell.angle_gamma   90.00
#
_symmetry.space_group_name_H-M   'P 1'
#
loop_
_entity.id
_entity.type
_entity.pdbx_description
1 polymer ?
#
loop_
_entity_poly.entity_id
_entity_poly.type
_entity_poly.pdbx_seq_one_letter_code
_entity_poly.pdbx_strand_id
1 'polypeptide(L)'
;MTALRLLQRMKRDWMHTGRRPSGLCGAALLVAARMHDFRRTVKEVISVVKVCESTLRKRLTEFEDTPTSQLTIDEFMKIDLEEECDPPSYTAGQKKLRMKQLEQVLSKKLEEVEGEISTYQDAIEIELENSRPKAKGALASLRAPQRESPDIRPLGLAHHCAASSLCRGQRACVSRSKKSSFLTQKRRSVG
;
A
#
# COMPACT_ATOMS: atom_id res chain seq x y z
N MET A 1 -10.25 -21.15 25.83
CA MET A 1 -10.31 -21.75 24.47
C MET A 1 -10.38 -20.72 23.34
N THR A 2 -10.57 -19.42 23.59
CA THR A 2 -10.74 -18.37 22.55
C THR A 2 -9.59 -18.26 21.56
N ALA A 3 -8.33 -18.34 22.03
CA ALA A 3 -7.16 -18.24 21.16
C ALA A 3 -7.09 -19.36 20.09
N LEU A 4 -7.51 -20.58 20.44
CA LEU A 4 -7.56 -21.70 19.49
C LEU A 4 -8.66 -21.49 18.45
N ARG A 5 -9.82 -20.97 18.88
CA ARG A 5 -10.92 -20.63 17.96
C ARG A 5 -10.50 -19.55 16.96
N LEU A 6 -9.84 -18.49 17.43
CA LEU A 6 -9.27 -17.46 16.57
C LEU A 6 -8.27 -18.05 15.57
N LEU A 7 -7.37 -18.92 16.02
CA LEU A 7 -6.37 -19.54 15.16
C LEU A 7 -7.01 -20.43 14.09
N GLN A 8 -8.07 -21.17 14.43
CA GLN A 8 -8.83 -21.99 13.48
C GLN A 8 -9.51 -21.11 12.42
N ARG A 9 -10.10 -19.99 12.83
CA ARG A 9 -10.71 -19.04 11.90
C ARG A 9 -9.67 -18.39 10.98
N MET A 10 -8.57 -17.89 11.53
CA MET A 10 -7.43 -17.36 10.74
C MET A 10 -6.83 -18.39 9.77
N LYS A 11 -6.93 -19.70 10.07
CA LYS A 11 -6.53 -20.76 9.14
C LYS A 11 -7.51 -20.91 7.99
N ARG A 12 -8.81 -20.83 8.25
CA ARG A 12 -9.88 -20.85 7.24
C ARG A 12 -9.81 -19.62 6.32
N ASP A 13 -9.45 -18.46 6.86
CA ASP A 13 -9.22 -17.22 6.10
C ASP A 13 -7.87 -17.21 5.33
N TRP A 14 -7.25 -18.38 5.09
CA TRP A 14 -6.02 -18.54 4.31
C TRP A 14 -4.81 -17.71 4.77
N MET A 15 -4.82 -17.12 5.97
CA MET A 15 -3.76 -16.21 6.44
C MET A 15 -2.41 -16.91 6.66
N HIS A 16 -2.42 -18.23 6.87
CA HIS A 16 -1.24 -19.04 7.15
C HIS A 16 -0.54 -19.60 5.90
N THR A 17 -1.21 -19.59 4.75
CA THR A 17 -0.74 -20.26 3.53
C THR A 17 0.55 -19.61 3.02
N GLY A 18 1.59 -20.43 2.79
CA GLY A 18 2.91 -19.96 2.33
C GLY A 18 3.68 -19.09 3.35
N ARG A 19 3.26 -19.11 4.62
CA ARG A 19 3.65 -18.14 5.64
C ARG A 19 4.00 -18.82 6.97
N ARG A 20 4.81 -18.17 7.82
CA ARG A 20 5.20 -18.78 9.12
C ARG A 20 4.02 -18.77 10.11
N PRO A 21 3.60 -19.95 10.64
CA PRO A 21 2.47 -20.05 11.55
C PRO A 21 2.75 -19.49 12.95
N SER A 22 4.01 -19.43 13.40
CA SER A 22 4.37 -18.88 14.70
C SER A 22 3.82 -17.46 14.89
N GLY A 23 4.01 -16.58 13.89
CA GLY A 23 3.49 -15.21 13.94
C GLY A 23 1.96 -15.13 14.01
N LEU A 24 1.26 -16.11 13.44
CA LEU A 24 -0.20 -16.20 13.51
C LEU A 24 -0.67 -16.61 14.91
N CYS A 25 0.01 -17.57 15.53
CA CYS A 25 -0.27 -17.97 16.92
C CYS A 25 -0.06 -16.80 17.89
N GLY A 26 1.01 -16.01 17.70
CA GLY A 26 1.25 -14.81 18.50
C GLY A 26 0.17 -13.74 18.34
N ALA A 27 -0.34 -13.55 17.11
CA ALA A 27 -1.42 -12.61 16.85
C ALA A 27 -2.72 -13.07 17.54
N ALA A 28 -3.07 -14.36 17.42
CA ALA A 28 -4.24 -14.94 18.08
C ALA A 28 -4.16 -14.83 19.61
N LEU A 29 -2.98 -15.03 20.20
CA LEU A 29 -2.76 -14.84 21.65
C LEU A 29 -2.98 -13.39 22.08
N LEU A 30 -2.48 -12.41 21.31
CA LEU A 30 -2.66 -10.99 21.63
C LEU A 30 -4.12 -10.55 21.52
N VAL A 31 -4.83 -10.99 20.48
CA VAL A 31 -6.25 -10.68 20.30
C VAL A 31 -7.07 -11.30 21.42
N ALA A 32 -6.85 -12.58 21.73
CA ALA A 32 -7.54 -13.25 22.83
C ALA A 32 -7.26 -12.57 24.18
N ALA A 33 -6.03 -12.14 24.43
CA ALA A 33 -5.68 -11.41 25.66
C ALA A 33 -6.50 -10.11 25.78
N ARG A 34 -6.65 -9.34 24.68
CA ARG A 34 -7.47 -8.13 24.67
C ARG A 34 -8.96 -8.39 24.85
N MET A 35 -9.49 -9.48 24.29
CA MET A 35 -10.90 -9.86 24.45
C MET A 35 -11.27 -10.19 25.90
N HIS A 36 -10.30 -10.63 26.72
CA HIS A 36 -10.50 -11.00 28.12
C HIS A 36 -9.88 -9.99 29.10
N ASP A 37 -9.66 -8.74 28.65
CA ASP A 37 -9.04 -7.65 29.42
C ASP A 37 -7.68 -7.97 30.06
N PHE A 38 -6.97 -8.94 29.49
CA PHE A 38 -5.64 -9.33 29.94
C PHE A 38 -4.58 -8.46 29.29
N ARG A 39 -4.06 -7.49 30.05
CA ARG A 39 -3.05 -6.56 29.58
C ARG A 39 -1.69 -7.26 29.48
N ARG A 40 -1.29 -7.58 28.24
CA ARG A 40 0.04 -8.08 27.88
C ARG A 40 0.68 -7.19 26.82
N THR A 41 1.98 -6.99 26.95
CA THR A 41 2.75 -6.22 26.00
C THR A 41 3.10 -7.07 24.78
N VAL A 42 3.24 -6.41 23.63
CA VAL A 42 3.66 -7.06 22.38
C VAL A 42 5.04 -7.72 22.55
N LYS A 43 5.93 -7.10 23.34
CA LYS A 43 7.29 -7.60 23.63
C LYS A 43 7.29 -8.93 24.39
N GLU A 44 6.40 -9.09 25.37
CA GLU A 44 6.25 -10.35 26.13
C GLU A 44 5.80 -11.50 25.22
N VAL A 45 4.89 -11.24 24.27
CA VAL A 45 4.44 -12.29 23.33
C VAL A 45 5.53 -12.63 22.32
N ILE A 46 6.25 -11.62 21.83
CA ILE A 46 7.37 -11.81 20.90
C ILE A 46 8.47 -12.69 21.50
N SER A 47 8.80 -12.48 22.78
CA SER A 47 9.87 -13.23 23.46
C SER A 47 9.56 -14.74 23.53
N VAL A 48 8.28 -15.12 23.57
CA VAL A 48 7.81 -16.52 23.59
C VAL A 48 7.72 -17.08 22.17
N VAL A 49 7.07 -16.37 21.25
CA VAL A 49 6.72 -16.88 19.91
C VAL A 49 7.88 -16.78 18.90
N LYS A 50 8.95 -16.05 19.25
CA LYS A 50 10.18 -15.89 18.45
C LYS A 50 9.93 -15.35 17.04
N VAL A 51 9.27 -14.20 16.96
CA VAL A 51 8.96 -13.49 15.71
C VAL A 51 9.23 -12.00 15.85
N CYS A 52 9.61 -11.33 14.76
CA CYS A 52 9.83 -9.89 14.76
C CYS A 52 8.53 -9.11 15.01
N GLU A 53 8.65 -7.95 15.66
CA GLU A 53 7.52 -7.07 15.96
C GLU A 53 6.77 -6.61 14.71
N SER A 54 7.50 -6.24 13.65
CA SER A 54 6.93 -5.85 12.36
C SER A 54 6.10 -6.97 11.72
N THR A 55 6.52 -8.23 11.87
CA THR A 55 5.79 -9.39 11.38
C THR A 55 4.47 -9.56 12.13
N LEU A 56 4.49 -9.41 13.45
CA LEU A 56 3.30 -9.54 14.29
C LEU A 56 2.28 -8.43 14.00
N ARG A 57 2.75 -7.18 13.87
CA ARG A 57 1.90 -6.04 13.47
C ARG A 57 1.22 -6.26 12.13
N LYS A 58 1.96 -6.73 11.11
CA LYS A 58 1.38 -7.07 9.80
C LYS A 58 0.26 -8.11 9.90
N ARG A 59 0.42 -9.13 10.75
CA ARG A 59 -0.61 -10.17 10.94
C ARG A 59 -1.87 -9.63 11.63
N LEU A 60 -1.70 -8.71 12.56
CA LEU A 60 -2.83 -8.06 13.23
C LEU A 60 -3.61 -7.17 12.26
N THR A 61 -2.92 -6.39 11.41
CA THR A 61 -3.57 -5.59 10.36
C THR A 61 -4.30 -6.46 9.34
N GLU A 62 -3.72 -7.58 8.91
CA GLU A 62 -4.41 -8.49 7.99
C GLU A 62 -5.63 -9.16 8.65
N PHE A 63 -5.61 -9.37 9.97
CA PHE A 63 -6.77 -9.88 10.70
C PHE A 63 -7.86 -8.81 10.79
N GLU A 64 -7.49 -7.54 10.99
CA GLU A 64 -8.41 -6.40 10.96
C GLU A 64 -9.19 -6.32 9.65
N ASP A 65 -8.55 -6.62 8.52
CA ASP A 65 -9.20 -6.65 7.19
C ASP A 65 -10.20 -7.82 7.00
N THR A 66 -10.28 -8.80 7.91
CA THR A 66 -11.23 -9.92 7.83
C THR A 66 -12.59 -9.59 8.47
N PRO A 67 -13.71 -10.17 8.02
CA PRO A 67 -15.03 -9.92 8.63
C PRO A 67 -15.10 -10.38 10.10
N THR A 68 -14.27 -11.35 10.49
CA THR A 68 -14.17 -11.83 11.87
C THR A 68 -13.77 -10.73 12.86
N SER A 69 -13.00 -9.73 12.43
CA SER A 69 -12.52 -8.66 13.31
C SER A 69 -13.61 -7.70 13.77
N GLN A 70 -14.71 -7.61 13.01
CA GLN A 70 -15.80 -6.67 13.24
C GLN A 70 -16.84 -7.21 14.23
N LEU A 71 -16.76 -8.50 14.57
CA LEU A 71 -17.68 -9.15 15.50
C LEU A 71 -17.41 -8.74 16.95
N THR A 72 -18.46 -8.66 17.74
CA THR A 72 -18.33 -8.56 19.20
C THR A 72 -17.79 -9.86 19.79
N ILE A 73 -17.26 -9.78 21.01
CA ILE A 73 -16.70 -10.95 21.72
C ILE A 73 -17.76 -12.05 21.87
N ASP A 74 -19.00 -11.67 22.19
CA ASP A 74 -20.09 -12.62 22.41
C ASP A 74 -20.56 -13.27 21.10
N GLU A 75 -20.63 -12.50 20.01
CA GLU A 75 -20.97 -13.02 18.68
C GLU A 75 -19.92 -13.98 18.18
N PHE A 76 -18.63 -13.63 18.32
CA PHE A 76 -17.52 -14.49 17.93
C PHE A 76 -17.54 -15.84 18.67
N MET A 77 -18.04 -15.87 19.91
CA MET A 77 -18.13 -17.11 20.69
C MET A 77 -19.38 -17.94 20.36
N LYS A 78 -20.34 -17.41 19.62
CA LYS A 78 -21.59 -18.11 19.27
C LYS A 78 -21.66 -18.50 17.79
N ILE A 79 -21.17 -17.64 16.91
CA ILE A 79 -21.35 -17.74 15.46
C ILE A 79 -20.01 -18.08 14.81
N ASP A 80 -20.03 -19.07 13.92
CA ASP A 80 -18.93 -19.33 13.00
C ASP A 80 -19.32 -18.80 11.63
N LEU A 81 -18.57 -17.81 11.13
CA LEU A 81 -18.78 -17.26 9.78
C LEU A 81 -18.40 -18.30 8.72
N GLU A 82 -19.22 -18.43 7.67
CA GLU A 82 -18.97 -19.31 6.53
C GLU A 82 -18.07 -18.66 5.47
N GLU A 83 -18.09 -17.32 5.36
CA GLU A 83 -17.30 -16.59 4.38
C GLU A 83 -15.80 -16.87 4.55
N GLU A 84 -15.11 -17.18 3.45
CA GLU A 84 -13.65 -17.36 3.42
C GLU A 84 -13.00 -16.14 2.76
N CYS A 85 -11.86 -15.71 3.32
CA CYS A 85 -11.06 -14.65 2.71
C CYS A 85 -9.92 -15.20 1.85
N ASP A 86 -9.57 -14.44 0.80
CA ASP A 86 -8.41 -14.71 -0.04
C ASP A 86 -7.08 -14.51 0.72
N PRO A 87 -6.01 -15.22 0.33
CA PRO A 87 -4.70 -15.05 0.96
C PRO A 87 -4.13 -13.64 0.76
N PRO A 88 -3.37 -13.09 1.72
CA PRO A 88 -2.82 -11.72 1.64
C PRO A 88 -1.94 -11.43 0.41
N SER A 89 -1.34 -12.46 -0.20
CA SER A 89 -0.59 -12.30 -1.45
C SER A 89 -1.48 -11.93 -2.63
N TYR A 90 -2.72 -12.42 -2.66
CA TYR A 90 -3.70 -12.12 -3.70
C TYR A 90 -4.27 -10.72 -3.50
N THR A 91 -4.73 -10.41 -2.29
CA THR A 91 -5.33 -9.11 -1.96
C THR A 91 -4.33 -7.97 -2.12
N ALA A 92 -3.06 -8.15 -1.71
CA ALA A 92 -2.00 -7.17 -1.94
C ALA A 92 -1.73 -6.92 -3.44
N GLY A 93 -1.77 -7.97 -4.26
CA GLY A 93 -1.64 -7.87 -5.71
C GLY A 93 -2.77 -7.05 -6.34
N GLN A 94 -4.02 -7.35 -5.96
CA GLN A 94 -5.20 -6.63 -6.42
C GLN A 94 -5.19 -5.15 -5.99
N LYS A 95 -4.83 -4.88 -4.72
CA LYS A 95 -4.73 -3.51 -4.20
C LYS A 95 -3.68 -2.69 -4.95
N LYS A 96 -2.52 -3.28 -5.26
CA LYS A 96 -1.48 -2.62 -6.05
C LYS A 96 -1.95 -2.31 -7.47
N LEU A 97 -2.71 -3.21 -8.10
CA LEU A 97 -3.23 -2.99 -9.44
C LEU A 97 -4.28 -1.87 -9.46
N ARG A 98 -5.23 -1.88 -8.51
CA ARG A 98 -6.22 -0.81 -8.35
C ARG A 98 -5.58 0.54 -8.07
N MET A 99 -4.56 0.58 -7.22
CA MET A 99 -3.81 1.81 -6.90
C MET A 99 -3.18 2.41 -8.17
N LYS A 100 -2.55 1.59 -9.01
CA LYS A 100 -1.99 2.05 -10.29
C LYS A 100 -3.04 2.57 -11.26
N GLN A 101 -4.21 1.92 -11.32
CA GLN A 101 -5.32 2.39 -12.16
C GLN A 101 -5.84 3.75 -11.68
N LEU A 102 -5.97 3.93 -10.37
CA LEU A 102 -6.40 5.18 -9.77
C LEU A 102 -5.39 6.30 -10.04
N GLU A 103 -4.09 6.02 -9.92
CA GLU A 103 -3.02 6.97 -10.28
C GLU A 103 -3.11 7.40 -11.75
N GLN A 104 -3.37 6.47 -12.67
CA GLN A 104 -3.55 6.79 -14.10
C GLN A 104 -4.80 7.61 -14.39
N VAL A 105 -5.90 7.35 -13.69
CA VAL A 105 -7.13 8.15 -13.83
C VAL A 105 -6.89 9.55 -13.27
N LEU A 106 -6.20 9.65 -12.14
CA LEU A 106 -5.87 10.93 -11.51
C LEU A 106 -4.93 11.75 -12.38
N SER A 107 -3.91 11.13 -13.01
CA SER A 107 -3.00 11.83 -13.90
C SER A 107 -3.71 12.38 -15.14
N LYS A 108 -4.60 11.60 -15.74
CA LYS A 108 -5.40 12.08 -16.89
C LYS A 108 -6.30 13.24 -16.52
N LYS A 109 -6.96 13.17 -15.36
CA LYS A 109 -7.79 14.29 -14.86
C LYS A 109 -6.95 15.53 -14.58
N LEU A 110 -5.72 15.36 -14.13
CA LEU A 110 -4.81 16.49 -13.92
C LEU A 110 -4.43 17.14 -15.26
N GLU A 111 -4.12 16.34 -16.29
CA GLU A 111 -3.85 16.82 -17.65
C GLU A 111 -5.07 17.53 -18.27
N GLU A 112 -6.29 17.02 -18.05
CA GLU A 112 -7.54 17.65 -18.48
C GLU A 112 -7.73 19.04 -17.84
N VAL A 113 -7.55 19.13 -16.51
CA VAL A 113 -7.67 20.39 -15.76
C VAL A 113 -6.58 21.39 -16.15
N GLU A 114 -5.34 20.93 -16.35
CA GLU A 114 -4.24 21.78 -16.84
C GLU A 114 -4.56 22.34 -18.24
N GLY A 115 -5.13 21.53 -19.12
CA GLY A 115 -5.60 21.96 -20.43
C GLY A 115 -6.69 23.04 -20.33
N GLU A 116 -7.69 22.86 -19.48
CA GLU A 116 -8.74 23.86 -19.23
C GLU A 116 -8.14 25.18 -18.74
N ILE A 117 -7.24 25.13 -17.75
CA ILE A 117 -6.56 26.31 -17.20
C ILE A 117 -5.78 27.05 -18.30
N SER A 118 -5.06 26.34 -19.17
CA SER A 118 -4.32 26.95 -20.28
C SER A 118 -5.25 27.71 -21.24
N THR A 119 -6.40 27.13 -21.59
CA THR A 119 -7.35 27.80 -22.50
C THR A 119 -7.90 29.10 -21.89
N TYR A 120 -8.19 29.10 -20.58
CA TYR A 120 -8.59 30.32 -19.89
C TYR A 120 -7.45 31.35 -19.84
N GLN A 121 -6.21 30.92 -19.61
CA GLN A 121 -5.04 31.81 -19.62
C GLN A 121 -4.88 32.51 -20.98
N ASP A 122 -4.95 31.77 -22.07
CA ASP A 122 -4.83 32.30 -23.43
C ASP A 122 -5.96 33.30 -23.74
N ALA A 123 -7.21 32.97 -23.39
CA ALA A 123 -8.36 33.86 -23.58
C ALA A 123 -8.19 35.19 -22.82
N ILE A 124 -7.70 35.12 -21.58
CA ILE A 124 -7.41 36.32 -20.78
C ILE A 124 -6.28 37.15 -21.41
N GLU A 125 -5.21 36.52 -21.88
CA GLU A 125 -4.09 37.22 -22.50
C GLU A 125 -4.51 37.92 -23.81
N ILE A 126 -5.32 37.25 -24.64
CA ILE A 126 -5.88 37.84 -25.87
C ILE A 126 -6.75 39.07 -25.55
N GLU A 127 -7.64 38.96 -24.57
CA GLU A 127 -8.54 40.06 -24.21
C GLU A 127 -7.78 41.26 -23.62
N LEU A 128 -6.75 41.01 -22.81
CA LEU A 128 -5.85 42.03 -22.30
C LEU A 128 -5.05 42.72 -23.41
N GLU A 129 -4.57 41.99 -24.42
CA GLU A 129 -3.87 42.56 -25.58
C GLU A 129 -4.79 43.44 -26.43
N ASN A 130 -6.04 43.02 -26.62
CA ASN A 130 -7.05 43.80 -27.34
C ASN A 130 -7.44 45.10 -26.62
N SER A 131 -7.45 45.07 -25.27
CA SER A 131 -7.76 46.22 -24.42
C SER A 131 -6.58 47.18 -24.24
N ARG A 132 -5.36 46.82 -24.67
CA ARG A 132 -4.20 47.72 -24.59
C ARG A 132 -4.38 48.93 -25.50
N PRO A 133 -4.21 50.18 -25.00
CA PRO A 133 -4.30 51.37 -25.83
C PRO A 133 -3.17 51.37 -26.86
N LYS A 134 -3.51 51.33 -28.15
CA LYS A 134 -2.55 51.51 -29.26
C LYS A 134 -2.04 52.96 -29.24
N ALA A 135 -0.86 53.19 -28.67
CA ALA A 135 -0.20 54.49 -28.70
C ALA A 135 0.10 54.87 -30.16
N LYS A 136 -0.56 55.92 -30.68
CA LYS A 136 -0.22 56.54 -31.95
C LYS A 136 0.80 57.65 -31.68
N GLY A 137 2.05 57.49 -32.12
CA GLY A 137 3.07 58.55 -32.09
C GLY A 137 4.48 58.09 -31.69
N ALA A 138 5.44 59.02 -31.78
CA ALA A 138 6.89 58.82 -31.67
C ALA A 138 7.41 58.21 -30.34
N LEU A 139 6.55 58.00 -29.34
CA LEU A 139 6.91 57.52 -28.00
C LEU A 139 6.61 56.01 -27.78
N ALA A 140 6.26 55.28 -28.83
CA ALA A 140 5.96 53.84 -28.76
C ALA A 140 7.20 52.96 -28.45
N SER A 141 8.42 53.47 -28.64
CA SER A 141 9.66 52.70 -28.46
C SER A 141 10.15 52.56 -27.01
N LEU A 142 9.48 53.18 -26.03
CA LEU A 142 9.94 53.19 -24.62
C LEU A 142 9.33 52.08 -23.73
N ARG A 143 8.42 51.25 -24.24
CA ARG A 143 7.90 50.11 -23.46
C ARG A 143 8.76 48.87 -23.70
N ALA A 144 9.81 48.72 -22.89
CA ALA A 144 10.53 47.46 -22.75
C ALA A 144 9.59 46.36 -22.21
N PRO A 145 9.71 45.10 -22.65
CA PRO A 145 8.95 44.00 -22.08
C PRO A 145 9.55 43.63 -20.72
N GLN A 146 8.88 44.00 -19.63
CA GLN A 146 9.11 43.37 -18.33
C GLN A 146 8.37 42.03 -18.34
N ARG A 147 9.00 40.99 -18.89
CA ARG A 147 8.59 39.59 -18.67
C ARG A 147 9.46 39.02 -17.55
N GLU A 148 9.03 39.22 -16.32
CA GLU A 148 9.34 38.28 -15.24
C GLU A 148 8.01 37.87 -14.61
N SER A 149 7.38 36.86 -15.20
CA SER A 149 6.48 35.98 -14.47
C SER A 149 7.34 35.12 -13.55
N PRO A 150 7.14 35.13 -12.21
CA PRO A 150 7.80 34.15 -11.38
C PRO A 150 7.29 32.78 -11.78
N ASP A 151 8.20 31.92 -12.25
CA ASP A 151 7.98 30.49 -12.36
C ASP A 151 7.41 29.97 -11.03
N ILE A 152 6.10 29.75 -10.96
CA ILE A 152 5.55 28.81 -9.99
C ILE A 152 5.90 27.44 -10.55
N ARG A 153 7.14 27.03 -10.28
CA ARG A 153 7.56 25.65 -10.45
C ARG A 153 6.55 24.80 -9.69
N PRO A 154 5.99 23.74 -10.29
CA PRO A 154 5.40 22.71 -9.46
C PRO A 154 6.53 22.26 -8.54
N LEU A 155 6.30 22.29 -7.22
CA LEU A 155 7.19 21.61 -6.28
C LEU A 155 7.29 20.17 -6.76
N GLY A 156 8.40 19.88 -7.44
CA GLY A 156 8.76 18.54 -7.84
C GLY A 156 8.73 17.71 -6.57
N LEU A 157 7.80 16.77 -6.52
CA LEU A 157 7.90 15.60 -5.66
C LEU A 157 9.21 14.91 -6.05
N ALA A 158 10.25 15.26 -5.30
CA ALA A 158 11.53 14.60 -5.34
C ALA A 158 11.29 13.13 -4.99
N HIS A 159 11.15 12.31 -6.02
CA HIS A 159 11.52 10.91 -5.96
C HIS A 159 13.01 10.87 -5.56
N HIS A 160 13.27 10.73 -4.27
CA HIS A 160 14.56 10.27 -3.78
C HIS A 160 14.79 8.84 -4.27
N CYS A 161 15.35 8.73 -5.47
CA CYS A 161 16.00 7.53 -5.97
C CYS A 161 17.44 7.56 -5.47
N ALA A 162 17.67 7.05 -4.25
CA ALA A 162 19.02 6.81 -3.74
C ALA A 162 19.52 5.47 -4.31
N ALA A 163 20.20 5.54 -5.46
CA ALA A 163 21.01 4.47 -5.99
C ALA A 163 22.43 4.99 -6.26
N SER A 164 23.33 4.75 -5.31
CA SER A 164 24.79 4.65 -5.49
C SER A 164 25.32 3.92 -4.26
N SER A 165 25.52 2.61 -4.33
CA SER A 165 26.83 2.00 -4.62
C SER A 165 27.96 2.58 -3.76
N LEU A 166 28.26 1.91 -2.64
CA LEU A 166 29.60 1.41 -2.28
C LEU A 166 29.54 0.86 -0.85
N CYS A 167 29.49 -0.47 -0.74
CA CYS A 167 30.31 -1.19 0.24
C CYS A 167 30.44 -2.64 -0.24
N ARG A 168 31.54 -2.86 -0.95
CA ARG A 168 32.14 -4.16 -1.22
C ARG A 168 32.39 -4.88 0.11
N GLY A 169 32.18 -6.20 0.15
CA GLY A 169 32.89 -7.03 1.13
C GLY A 169 32.22 -8.31 1.58
N GLN A 170 32.31 -9.36 0.74
CA GLN A 170 32.39 -10.78 1.11
C GLN A 170 31.11 -11.40 1.75
N ARG A 171 30.57 -12.56 1.35
CA ARG A 171 31.17 -13.77 0.78
C ARG A 171 30.21 -14.46 -0.19
N ALA A 172 30.79 -14.96 -1.27
CA ALA A 172 30.24 -16.02 -2.08
C ALA A 172 30.04 -17.30 -1.23
N CYS A 173 28.94 -18.01 -1.48
CA CYS A 173 28.96 -19.47 -1.44
C CYS A 173 27.99 -19.99 -2.50
N VAL A 174 28.58 -20.30 -3.64
CA VAL A 174 28.01 -21.07 -4.74
C VAL A 174 27.85 -22.53 -4.28
N SER A 175 26.68 -23.10 -4.57
CA SER A 175 26.41 -24.51 -4.97
C SER A 175 24.99 -24.85 -4.51
N ARG A 176 24.15 -25.60 -5.22
CA ARG A 176 24.33 -26.40 -6.43
C ARG A 176 22.91 -26.71 -6.93
N SER A 177 22.82 -26.88 -8.24
CA SER A 177 21.81 -27.62 -9.00
C SER A 177 20.83 -28.48 -8.20
N LYS A 178 19.53 -28.33 -8.49
CA LYS A 178 18.73 -29.42 -9.08
C LYS A 178 17.55 -28.84 -9.84
N LYS A 179 17.61 -29.01 -11.17
CA LYS A 179 16.49 -28.95 -12.10
C LYS A 179 15.44 -30.00 -11.69
N SER A 180 14.22 -29.74 -12.15
CA SER A 180 13.18 -30.73 -12.43
C SER A 180 12.31 -31.18 -11.26
N SER A 181 11.07 -31.52 -11.63
CA SER A 181 9.98 -32.10 -10.84
C SER A 181 9.29 -31.19 -9.82
N PHE A 182 8.11 -30.67 -10.17
CA PHE A 182 6.86 -30.84 -9.38
C PHE A 182 5.66 -30.13 -10.05
N LEU A 183 5.53 -30.27 -11.37
CA LEU A 183 4.22 -30.23 -12.03
C LEU A 183 3.69 -31.66 -11.97
N THR A 184 3.04 -32.05 -10.86
CA THR A 184 2.15 -33.23 -10.66
C THR A 184 2.15 -33.68 -9.19
N GLN A 185 1.36 -33.03 -8.33
CA GLN A 185 0.87 -33.67 -7.11
C GLN A 185 -0.43 -33.02 -6.61
N LYS A 186 -1.49 -33.14 -7.42
CA LYS A 186 -2.88 -33.08 -6.91
C LYS A 186 -3.75 -34.13 -7.60
N ARG A 187 -3.25 -35.36 -7.65
CA ARG A 187 -4.05 -36.59 -7.72
C ARG A 187 -3.33 -37.64 -6.87
N ARG A 188 -4.11 -38.29 -6.00
CA ARG A 188 -3.74 -39.37 -5.07
C ARG A 188 -3.08 -38.92 -3.76
N SER A 189 -3.88 -38.80 -2.71
CA SER A 189 -3.90 -39.82 -1.65
C SER A 189 -4.94 -39.45 -0.59
N VAL A 190 -6.18 -39.96 -0.68
CA VAL A 190 -6.72 -41.19 -0.04
C VAL A 190 -7.09 -40.95 1.44
N GLY A 191 -8.35 -41.25 1.77
CA GLY A 191 -8.91 -41.29 3.11
C GLY A 191 -10.41 -41.18 3.03
#